data_AF-A0A1I7L092-F1
#
_entry.id   AF-A0A1I7L092-F1
#
_cell.length_a   1.000
_cell.length_b   1.000
_cell.length_c   1.000
_cell.angle_alpha   90.00
_cell.angle_beta   90.00
_cell.angle_gamma   90.00
#
_symmetry.space_group_name_H-M   'P 1'
#
loop_
_entity.id
_entity.type
_entity.pdbx_description
1 polymer ?
#
loop_
_entity_poly.entity_id
_entity_poly.type
_entity_poly.pdbx_seq_one_letter_code
_entity_poly.pdbx_strand_id
1 'polypeptide(L)'
;PPSRASLVREGLIDGIRPVRSLLVAIAKLPWQATGEHPAIEYLAKLQALYLKGSRKLPVEVVAPSLGMIWQVSISSPDRERAFQALEVATLFALRRAVRNGSVWIEHSLSFRGRARLFFTDERWQAESKKHYARLSLPSKAATFLKPLLARVTAGVDAVAAAARSGVLRVDDELHLSPLPAEDEDPEVTKLRAALDHRIGEVQLPEVILAVDAQVRFSWIMLGREPRSTDELLMVYAGIMAHGTSLTAVECARMIPQLSATSIRQAMRWARDERRLSQACQAVLEFMQRHPIAATWGRSDLASSDMMSMETTKRVWQARLDPRRNTPSIGIYSHVK
;
A
#
# COMPACT_ATOMS: atom_id res chain seq x y z
N PRO A 1 11.86 -30.90 9.66
CA PRO A 1 10.68 -31.02 8.78
C PRO A 1 10.91 -30.39 7.40
N PRO A 2 10.51 -31.05 6.29
CA PRO A 2 10.65 -30.50 4.94
C PRO A 2 9.81 -29.23 4.81
N SER A 3 10.37 -28.19 4.17
CA SER A 3 9.61 -26.96 3.91
C SER A 3 8.50 -27.21 2.90
N ARG A 4 7.41 -26.44 2.97
CA ARG A 4 6.32 -26.48 1.97
C ARG A 4 6.84 -26.35 0.54
N ALA A 5 7.85 -25.52 0.32
CA ALA A 5 8.48 -25.35 -0.99
C ALA A 5 9.23 -26.63 -1.45
N SER A 6 9.83 -27.38 -0.53
CA SER A 6 10.47 -28.67 -0.85
C SER A 6 9.45 -29.71 -1.27
N LEU A 7 8.35 -29.84 -0.52
CA LEU A 7 7.27 -30.78 -0.82
C LEU A 7 6.62 -30.51 -2.18
N VAL A 8 6.43 -29.24 -2.54
CA VAL A 8 5.92 -28.85 -3.86
C VAL A 8 6.89 -29.23 -4.99
N ARG A 9 8.20 -29.10 -4.78
CA ARG A 9 9.19 -29.51 -5.79
C ARG A 9 9.19 -31.02 -6.00
N GLU A 10 9.19 -31.79 -4.92
CA GLU A 10 9.14 -33.25 -4.99
C GLU A 10 7.86 -33.73 -5.67
N GLY A 11 6.70 -33.19 -5.28
CA GLY A 11 5.42 -33.54 -5.92
C GLY A 11 5.36 -33.22 -7.42
N LEU A 12 6.05 -32.16 -7.89
CA LEU A 12 6.15 -31.83 -9.32
C LEU A 12 7.12 -32.73 -10.09
N ILE A 13 8.18 -33.20 -9.44
CA ILE A 13 9.12 -34.18 -10.02
C ILE A 13 8.41 -35.53 -10.17
N ASP A 14 7.71 -35.99 -9.12
CA ASP A 14 6.98 -37.25 -9.14
C ASP A 14 5.77 -37.19 -10.11
N GLY A 15 5.11 -36.03 -10.20
CA GLY A 15 3.99 -35.74 -11.10
C GLY A 15 4.39 -35.08 -12.42
N ILE A 16 5.45 -35.53 -13.10
CA ILE A 16 6.08 -34.77 -14.20
C ILE A 16 5.22 -34.57 -15.46
N ARG A 17 4.20 -35.41 -15.72
CA ARG A 17 3.47 -35.43 -17.01
C ARG A 17 2.93 -34.06 -17.44
N PRO A 18 2.23 -33.28 -16.58
CA PRO A 18 1.73 -31.96 -16.96
C PRO A 18 2.85 -30.93 -17.20
N VAL A 19 3.93 -31.00 -16.42
CA VAL A 19 5.12 -30.14 -16.56
C VAL A 19 5.76 -30.36 -17.92
N ARG A 20 5.94 -31.63 -18.31
CA ARG A 20 6.52 -31.99 -19.62
C ARG A 20 5.63 -31.54 -20.77
N SER A 21 4.33 -31.82 -20.72
CA SER A 21 3.39 -31.36 -21.76
C SER A 21 3.43 -29.84 -21.93
N LEU A 22 3.50 -29.10 -20.82
CA LEU A 22 3.61 -27.65 -20.84
C LEU A 22 4.94 -27.18 -21.44
N LEU A 23 6.07 -27.76 -21.05
CA LEU A 23 7.39 -27.43 -21.60
C LEU A 23 7.48 -27.71 -23.10
N VAL A 24 6.92 -28.82 -23.57
CA VAL A 24 6.87 -29.16 -25.00
C VAL A 24 6.06 -28.12 -25.79
N ALA A 25 4.94 -27.63 -25.24
CA ALA A 25 4.16 -26.58 -25.88
C ALA A 25 4.90 -25.24 -25.88
N ILE A 26 5.49 -24.88 -24.73
CA ILE A 26 6.18 -23.59 -24.52
C ILE A 26 7.50 -23.51 -25.31
N ALA A 27 8.22 -24.62 -25.51
CA ALA A 27 9.46 -24.66 -26.27
C ALA A 27 9.30 -24.25 -27.75
N LYS A 28 8.06 -24.22 -28.28
CA LYS A 28 7.75 -23.78 -29.65
C LYS A 28 7.63 -22.26 -29.78
N LEU A 29 7.58 -21.54 -28.66
CA LEU A 29 7.38 -20.09 -28.67
C LEU A 29 8.70 -19.35 -28.93
N PRO A 30 8.68 -18.20 -29.63
CA PRO A 30 9.87 -17.42 -29.93
C PRO A 30 10.31 -16.60 -28.71
N TRP A 31 10.91 -17.27 -27.72
CA TRP A 31 11.43 -16.63 -26.52
C TRP A 31 12.64 -15.74 -26.84
N GLN A 32 12.65 -14.54 -26.26
CA GLN A 32 13.76 -13.59 -26.34
C GLN A 32 14.26 -13.23 -24.94
N ALA A 33 15.53 -12.85 -24.85
CA ALA A 33 16.17 -12.32 -23.64
C ALA A 33 17.21 -11.25 -24.01
N THR A 34 17.58 -10.41 -23.05
CA THR A 34 18.71 -9.50 -23.20
C THR A 34 20.00 -10.28 -22.92
N GLY A 35 20.64 -10.81 -23.95
CA GLY A 35 21.85 -11.63 -23.84
C GLY A 35 21.55 -13.10 -23.49
N GLU A 36 22.58 -13.81 -23.03
CA GLU A 36 22.47 -15.22 -22.62
C GLU A 36 21.64 -15.36 -21.34
N HIS A 37 20.60 -16.20 -21.37
CA HIS A 37 19.74 -16.43 -20.22
C HIS A 37 19.58 -17.94 -19.93
N PRO A 38 19.90 -18.40 -18.70
CA PRO A 38 19.88 -19.82 -18.33
C PRO A 38 18.55 -20.53 -18.67
N ALA A 39 17.42 -19.87 -18.42
CA ALA A 39 16.11 -20.47 -18.71
C ALA A 39 15.89 -20.81 -20.20
N ILE A 40 16.42 -20.00 -21.13
CA ILE A 40 16.30 -20.27 -22.58
C ILE A 40 17.30 -21.36 -22.98
N GLU A 41 18.51 -21.31 -22.44
CA GLU A 41 19.56 -22.32 -22.69
C GLU A 41 19.09 -23.73 -22.30
N TYR A 42 18.58 -23.91 -21.07
CA TYR A 42 18.10 -25.22 -20.62
C TYR A 42 16.80 -25.63 -21.30
N LEU A 43 15.95 -24.68 -21.73
CA LEU A 43 14.78 -25.00 -22.54
C LEU A 43 15.18 -25.56 -23.91
N ALA A 44 16.19 -24.98 -24.57
CA ALA A 44 16.74 -25.50 -25.82
C ALA A 44 17.40 -26.88 -25.64
N LYS A 45 18.15 -27.09 -24.54
CA LYS A 45 18.71 -28.40 -24.19
C LYS A 45 17.62 -29.45 -23.97
N LEU A 46 16.55 -29.13 -23.26
CA LEU A 46 15.40 -30.02 -23.06
C LEU A 46 14.69 -30.31 -24.39
N GLN A 47 14.50 -29.32 -25.25
CA GLN A 47 13.90 -29.50 -26.57
C GLN A 47 14.71 -30.48 -27.43
N ALA A 48 16.04 -30.35 -27.44
CA ALA A 48 16.93 -31.28 -28.15
C ALA A 48 16.82 -32.72 -27.60
N LEU A 49 16.65 -32.88 -26.29
CA LEU A 49 16.47 -34.19 -25.66
C LEU A 49 15.08 -34.80 -25.96
N TYR A 50 14.02 -33.97 -26.01
CA TYR A 50 12.69 -34.40 -26.41
C TYR A 50 12.65 -34.88 -27.87
N LEU A 51 13.34 -34.18 -28.79
CA LEU A 51 13.45 -34.59 -30.19
C LEU A 51 14.15 -35.94 -30.36
N LYS A 52 15.11 -36.26 -29.49
CA LYS A 52 15.81 -37.55 -29.44
C LYS A 52 15.01 -38.65 -28.72
N GLY A 53 13.83 -38.33 -28.17
CA GLY A 53 13.02 -39.26 -27.37
C GLY A 53 13.67 -39.67 -26.04
N SER A 54 14.73 -38.99 -25.60
CA SER A 54 15.44 -39.34 -24.37
C SER A 54 14.62 -38.93 -23.16
N ARG A 55 14.58 -39.82 -22.17
CA ARG A 55 13.99 -39.56 -20.84
C ARG A 55 15.03 -39.60 -19.72
N LYS A 56 16.31 -39.70 -20.09
CA LYS A 56 17.46 -39.74 -19.19
C LYS A 56 18.36 -38.55 -19.45
N LEU A 57 18.79 -37.90 -18.38
CA LEU A 57 19.71 -36.78 -18.47
C LEU A 57 21.14 -37.29 -18.75
N PRO A 58 21.88 -36.80 -19.76
CA PRO A 58 23.28 -37.18 -19.98
C PRO A 58 24.17 -36.79 -18.80
N VAL A 59 25.16 -37.60 -18.44
CA VAL A 59 25.96 -37.45 -17.20
C VAL A 59 26.70 -36.10 -17.14
N GLU A 60 27.07 -35.52 -18.28
CA GLU A 60 27.78 -34.24 -18.35
C GLU A 60 26.91 -33.01 -18.03
N VAL A 61 25.58 -33.15 -17.97
CA VAL A 61 24.69 -31.99 -17.81
C VAL A 61 24.59 -31.59 -16.34
N VAL A 62 25.19 -30.45 -16.02
CA VAL A 62 25.03 -29.75 -14.73
C VAL A 62 24.29 -28.43 -14.98
N ALA A 63 23.43 -28.03 -14.04
CA ALA A 63 22.62 -26.81 -14.17
C ALA A 63 22.80 -25.79 -13.04
N PRO A 64 24.03 -25.27 -12.84
CA PRO A 64 24.30 -24.44 -11.68
C PRO A 64 23.57 -23.09 -11.71
N SER A 65 23.35 -22.54 -12.90
CA SER A 65 22.68 -21.26 -13.14
C SER A 65 21.16 -21.30 -12.96
N LEU A 66 20.55 -22.49 -12.76
CA LEU A 66 19.15 -22.63 -12.34
C LEU A 66 18.98 -22.50 -10.81
N GLY A 67 20.09 -22.47 -10.07
CA GLY A 67 20.15 -22.27 -8.62
C GLY A 67 20.52 -23.54 -7.85
N MET A 68 21.28 -23.36 -6.74
CA MET A 68 21.81 -24.44 -5.89
C MET A 68 20.75 -25.43 -5.40
N ILE A 69 19.52 -24.96 -5.20
CA ILE A 69 18.40 -25.77 -4.71
C ILE A 69 18.05 -26.92 -5.66
N TRP A 70 18.24 -26.73 -6.96
CA TRP A 70 17.96 -27.76 -7.97
C TRP A 70 19.16 -28.66 -8.25
N GLN A 71 20.37 -28.22 -7.93
CA GLN A 71 21.59 -29.00 -8.21
C GLN A 71 21.54 -30.37 -7.51
N VAL A 72 21.08 -30.43 -6.26
CA VAL A 72 20.98 -31.69 -5.51
C VAL A 72 20.09 -32.71 -6.24
N SER A 73 18.95 -32.27 -6.80
CA SER A 73 18.04 -33.15 -7.53
C SER A 73 18.52 -33.47 -8.96
N ILE A 74 19.24 -32.55 -9.62
CA ILE A 74 19.77 -32.72 -10.98
C ILE A 74 21.03 -33.59 -10.99
N SER A 75 21.81 -33.56 -9.91
CA SER A 75 22.98 -34.43 -9.69
C SER A 75 22.61 -35.81 -9.16
N SER A 76 21.32 -36.16 -9.10
CA SER A 76 20.85 -37.48 -8.68
C SER A 76 21.49 -38.60 -9.53
N PRO A 77 21.88 -39.73 -8.91
CA PRO A 77 22.38 -40.91 -9.65
C PRO A 77 21.28 -41.51 -10.53
N ASP A 78 20.00 -41.35 -10.16
CA ASP A 78 18.87 -41.67 -11.03
C ASP A 78 18.75 -40.62 -12.14
N ARG A 79 19.16 -40.99 -13.34
CA ARG A 79 19.17 -40.10 -14.52
C ARG A 79 17.78 -39.78 -15.07
N GLU A 80 16.76 -40.58 -14.76
CA GLU A 80 15.37 -40.25 -15.09
C GLU A 80 14.83 -39.19 -14.13
N ARG A 81 15.08 -39.36 -12.82
CA ARG A 81 14.73 -38.36 -11.81
C ARG A 81 15.51 -37.05 -12.00
N ALA A 82 16.78 -37.12 -12.39
CA ALA A 82 17.58 -35.96 -12.74
C ALA A 82 17.00 -35.19 -13.95
N PHE A 83 16.49 -35.91 -14.94
CA PHE A 83 15.83 -35.32 -16.11
C PHE A 83 14.54 -34.58 -15.69
N GLN A 84 13.70 -35.23 -14.88
CA GLN A 84 12.49 -34.63 -14.31
C GLN A 84 12.82 -33.38 -13.47
N ALA A 85 13.88 -33.43 -12.67
CA ALA A 85 14.35 -32.29 -11.89
C ALA A 85 14.77 -31.11 -12.78
N LEU A 86 15.47 -31.38 -13.89
CA LEU A 86 15.85 -30.34 -14.85
C LEU A 86 14.63 -29.72 -15.53
N GLU A 87 13.62 -30.52 -15.88
CA GLU A 87 12.35 -30.04 -16.44
C GLU A 87 11.65 -29.07 -15.47
N VAL A 88 11.46 -29.48 -14.22
CA VAL A 88 10.82 -28.62 -13.20
C VAL A 88 11.65 -27.37 -12.95
N ALA A 89 12.98 -27.49 -12.81
CA ALA A 89 13.89 -26.36 -12.61
C ALA A 89 13.79 -25.34 -13.76
N THR A 90 13.78 -25.81 -15.01
CA THR A 90 13.67 -24.96 -16.20
C THR A 90 12.33 -24.26 -16.25
N LEU A 91 11.23 -24.95 -15.94
CA LEU A 91 9.89 -24.34 -15.87
C LEU A 91 9.83 -23.23 -14.80
N PHE A 92 10.41 -23.45 -13.62
CA PHE A 92 10.46 -22.43 -12.57
C PHE A 92 11.32 -21.23 -12.95
N ALA A 93 12.48 -21.47 -13.58
CA ALA A 93 13.35 -20.42 -14.07
C ALA A 93 12.64 -19.58 -15.13
N LEU A 94 11.96 -20.22 -16.08
CA LEU A 94 11.19 -19.53 -17.11
C LEU A 94 10.02 -18.73 -16.51
N ARG A 95 9.26 -19.31 -15.57
CA ARG A 95 8.19 -18.60 -14.86
C ARG A 95 8.71 -17.34 -14.16
N ARG A 96 9.87 -17.42 -13.49
CA ARG A 96 10.49 -16.27 -12.83
C ARG A 96 10.94 -15.23 -13.85
N ALA A 97 11.58 -15.67 -14.94
CA ALA A 97 12.14 -14.82 -15.98
C ALA A 97 11.06 -14.06 -16.78
N VAL A 98 9.91 -14.71 -16.99
CA VAL A 98 8.76 -14.08 -17.63
C VAL A 98 8.09 -13.06 -16.70
N ARG A 99 7.99 -13.36 -15.39
CA ARG A 99 7.38 -12.43 -14.42
C ARG A 99 8.23 -11.19 -14.14
N ASN A 100 9.56 -11.30 -14.21
CA ASN A 100 10.45 -10.16 -13.99
C ASN A 100 10.83 -9.42 -15.30
N GLY A 101 10.37 -9.92 -16.46
CA GLY A 101 10.60 -9.31 -17.77
C GLY A 101 12.02 -9.49 -18.34
N SER A 102 12.80 -10.45 -17.80
CA SER A 102 14.13 -10.81 -18.33
C SER A 102 14.07 -11.75 -19.54
N VAL A 103 13.00 -12.53 -19.63
CA VAL A 103 12.65 -13.33 -20.81
C VAL A 103 11.23 -12.94 -21.25
N TRP A 104 11.01 -12.77 -22.55
CA TRP A 104 9.74 -12.30 -23.09
C TRP A 104 9.42 -12.91 -24.44
N ILE A 105 8.21 -12.62 -24.92
CA ILE A 105 7.76 -12.95 -26.27
C ILE A 105 7.40 -11.64 -26.97
N GLU A 106 7.99 -11.40 -28.14
CA GLU A 106 7.85 -10.19 -28.96
C GLU A 106 6.40 -9.70 -29.08
N HIS A 107 5.49 -10.64 -29.39
CA HIS A 107 4.08 -10.37 -29.69
C HIS A 107 3.16 -10.45 -28.45
N SER A 108 3.69 -10.71 -27.26
CA SER A 108 2.87 -10.76 -26.04
C SER A 108 2.51 -9.36 -25.56
N LEU A 109 1.25 -9.14 -25.20
CA LEU A 109 0.82 -7.90 -24.53
C LEU A 109 1.18 -7.93 -23.03
N SER A 110 1.08 -9.11 -22.39
CA SER A 110 1.25 -9.28 -20.94
C SER A 110 2.69 -9.58 -20.52
N PHE A 111 3.52 -10.11 -21.43
CA PHE A 111 4.89 -10.53 -21.15
C PHE A 111 5.87 -9.89 -22.13
N ARG A 112 6.02 -8.57 -22.01
CA ARG A 112 6.92 -7.74 -22.83
C ARG A 112 8.30 -7.59 -22.19
N GLY A 113 9.32 -7.45 -23.03
CA GLY A 113 10.67 -7.15 -22.56
C GLY A 113 10.72 -5.80 -21.83
N ARG A 114 11.39 -5.77 -20.68
CA ARG A 114 11.46 -4.60 -19.80
C ARG A 114 11.99 -3.35 -20.52
N ALA A 115 12.91 -3.52 -21.47
CA ALA A 115 13.47 -2.43 -22.27
C ALA A 115 12.40 -1.62 -23.04
N ARG A 116 11.27 -2.24 -23.42
CA ARG A 116 10.18 -1.56 -24.14
C ARG A 116 9.32 -0.65 -23.26
N LEU A 117 9.45 -0.76 -21.93
CA LEU A 117 8.82 0.16 -21.00
C LEU A 117 9.60 1.48 -20.88
N PHE A 118 10.84 1.49 -21.37
CA PHE A 118 11.70 2.66 -21.36
C PHE A 118 11.77 3.28 -22.76
N PHE A 119 12.23 4.52 -22.82
CA PHE A 119 12.66 5.09 -24.10
C PHE A 119 13.80 4.25 -24.67
N THR A 120 13.86 4.14 -26.00
CA THR A 120 15.05 3.59 -26.65
C THR A 120 16.23 4.50 -26.37
N ASP A 121 17.45 3.98 -26.46
CA ASP A 121 18.65 4.77 -26.21
C ASP A 121 18.71 6.00 -27.13
N GLU A 122 18.34 5.85 -28.41
CA GLU A 122 18.31 6.97 -29.37
C GLU A 122 17.29 8.03 -28.95
N ARG A 123 16.09 7.61 -28.56
CA ARG A 123 15.02 8.51 -28.13
C ARG A 123 15.38 9.20 -26.81
N TRP A 124 15.99 8.47 -25.88
CA TRP A 124 16.45 9.03 -24.61
C TRP A 124 17.55 10.08 -24.84
N GLN A 125 18.52 9.82 -25.71
CA GLN A 125 19.55 10.81 -26.05
C GLN A 125 18.94 12.09 -26.65
N ALA A 126 17.91 11.95 -27.49
CA ALA A 126 17.23 13.09 -28.10
C ALA A 126 16.33 13.89 -27.12
N GLU A 127 15.62 13.20 -26.21
CA GLU A 127 14.58 13.80 -25.36
C GLU A 127 15.03 14.09 -23.91
N SER A 128 16.09 13.48 -23.41
CA SER A 128 16.53 13.55 -21.99
C SER A 128 16.65 14.99 -21.46
N LYS A 129 17.28 15.89 -22.22
CA LYS A 129 17.44 17.30 -21.84
C LYS A 129 16.10 18.01 -21.62
N LYS A 130 15.09 17.72 -22.46
CA LYS A 130 13.74 18.29 -22.32
C LYS A 130 13.05 17.76 -21.07
N HIS A 131 13.20 16.47 -20.77
CA HIS A 131 12.65 15.87 -19.56
C HIS A 131 13.27 16.44 -18.28
N TYR A 132 14.59 16.59 -18.23
CA TYR A 132 15.28 17.22 -17.09
C TYR A 132 14.82 18.66 -16.88
N ALA A 133 14.71 19.45 -17.96
CA ALA A 133 14.23 20.83 -17.88
C ALA A 133 12.78 20.92 -17.37
N ARG A 134 11.89 20.03 -17.82
CA ARG A 134 10.49 19.99 -17.37
C ARG A 134 10.35 19.66 -15.88
N LEU A 135 11.27 18.85 -15.34
CA LEU A 135 11.30 18.48 -13.92
C LEU A 135 12.11 19.46 -13.07
N SER A 136 12.66 20.53 -13.66
CA SER A 136 13.59 21.44 -12.99
C SER A 136 14.79 20.72 -12.36
N LEU A 137 15.24 19.63 -12.99
CA LEU A 137 16.37 18.81 -12.53
C LEU A 137 17.63 19.09 -13.37
N PRO A 138 18.82 19.04 -12.77
CA PRO A 138 20.06 19.16 -13.52
C PRO A 138 20.35 17.88 -14.31
N SER A 139 21.00 18.02 -15.47
CA SER A 139 21.33 16.91 -16.36
C SER A 139 22.40 15.96 -15.81
N LYS A 140 23.23 16.42 -14.88
CA LYS A 140 24.26 15.61 -14.22
C LYS A 140 23.82 15.26 -12.81
N ALA A 141 23.81 13.96 -12.50
CA ALA A 141 23.49 13.45 -11.17
C ALA A 141 24.37 14.08 -10.07
N ALA A 142 25.67 14.28 -10.35
CA ALA A 142 26.59 14.91 -9.40
C ALA A 142 26.16 16.33 -8.98
N THR A 143 25.60 17.11 -9.91
CA THR A 143 25.10 18.47 -9.63
C THR A 143 23.85 18.44 -8.74
N PHE A 144 22.97 17.45 -8.94
CA PHE A 144 21.80 17.24 -8.08
C PHE A 144 22.20 16.78 -6.67
N LEU A 145 23.18 15.88 -6.58
CA LEU A 145 23.61 15.28 -5.32
C LEU A 145 24.39 16.25 -4.44
N LYS A 146 25.19 17.16 -5.03
CA LYS A 146 26.01 18.11 -4.28
C LYS A 146 25.26 18.88 -3.18
N PRO A 147 24.13 19.58 -3.44
CA PRO A 147 23.39 20.27 -2.39
C PRO A 147 22.74 19.32 -1.38
N LEU A 148 22.29 18.14 -1.81
CA LEU A 148 21.69 17.14 -0.92
C LEU A 148 22.73 16.60 0.07
N LEU A 149 23.92 16.24 -0.42
CA LEU A 149 25.02 15.80 0.41
C LEU A 149 25.46 16.90 1.38
N ALA A 150 25.58 18.15 0.91
CA ALA A 150 25.91 19.27 1.79
C ALA A 150 24.87 19.45 2.91
N ARG A 151 23.57 19.32 2.61
CA ARG A 151 22.50 19.38 3.61
C ARG A 151 22.55 18.21 4.60
N VAL A 152 22.83 17.01 4.12
CA VAL A 152 22.97 15.83 4.99
C VAL A 152 24.16 15.99 5.91
N THR A 153 25.33 16.39 5.38
CA THR A 153 26.52 16.64 6.20
C THR A 153 26.25 17.71 7.26
N ALA A 154 25.69 18.86 6.87
CA ALA A 154 25.34 19.92 7.81
C ALA A 154 24.33 19.46 8.87
N GLY A 155 23.35 18.64 8.48
CA GLY A 155 22.37 18.08 9.42
C GLY A 155 23.01 17.10 10.41
N VAL A 156 23.90 16.23 9.95
CA VAL A 156 24.65 15.30 10.81
C VAL A 156 25.57 16.06 11.77
N ASP A 157 26.27 17.09 11.28
CA ASP A 157 27.12 17.94 12.12
C ASP A 157 26.31 18.69 13.20
N ALA A 158 25.12 19.19 12.83
CA ALA A 158 24.20 19.84 13.77
C ALA A 158 23.67 18.87 14.83
N VAL A 159 23.29 17.65 14.44
CA VAL A 159 22.87 16.59 15.37
C VAL A 159 24.02 16.22 16.31
N ALA A 160 25.24 16.06 15.79
CA ALA A 160 26.41 15.76 16.59
C ALA A 160 26.74 16.89 17.58
N ALA A 161 26.58 18.16 17.17
CA ALA A 161 26.75 19.31 18.05
C ALA A 161 25.68 19.36 19.15
N ALA A 162 24.40 19.13 18.81
CA ALA A 162 23.29 19.09 19.75
C ALA A 162 23.40 17.92 20.75
N ALA A 163 23.94 16.78 20.32
CA ALA A 163 24.23 15.66 21.20
C ALA A 163 25.34 16.00 22.21
N ARG A 164 26.42 16.66 21.75
CA ARG A 164 27.52 17.10 22.63
C ARG A 164 27.09 18.18 23.63
N SER A 165 26.16 19.05 23.27
CA SER A 165 25.64 20.09 24.17
C SER A 165 24.55 19.59 25.12
N GLY A 166 24.12 18.33 24.99
CA GLY A 166 23.07 17.73 25.82
C GLY A 166 21.64 18.17 25.48
N VAL A 167 21.45 18.94 24.41
CA VAL A 167 20.12 19.34 23.90
C VAL A 167 19.36 18.14 23.30
N LEU A 168 20.11 17.18 22.78
CA LEU A 168 19.63 15.96 22.13
C LEU A 168 20.26 14.74 22.80
N ARG A 169 19.49 13.68 23.02
CA ARG A 169 20.02 12.38 23.45
C ARG A 169 19.92 11.38 22.30
N VAL A 170 21.01 10.66 22.03
CA VAL A 170 21.08 9.64 20.98
C VAL A 170 21.47 8.31 21.63
N ASP A 171 20.59 7.32 21.53
CA ASP A 171 20.89 5.90 21.84
C ASP A 171 20.58 5.04 20.60
N ASP A 172 19.68 4.05 20.69
CA ASP A 172 19.12 3.37 19.51
C ASP A 172 18.10 4.27 18.77
N GLU A 173 17.62 5.31 19.45
CA GLU A 173 16.69 6.30 18.92
C GLU A 173 17.18 7.75 19.18
N LEU A 174 16.52 8.70 18.50
CA LEU A 174 16.79 10.13 18.62
C LEU A 174 15.75 10.78 19.54
N HIS A 175 16.18 11.18 20.74
CA HIS A 175 15.31 11.81 21.74
C HIS A 175 15.48 13.32 21.72
N LEU A 176 14.39 14.02 21.43
CA LEU A 176 14.28 15.47 21.52
C LEU A 176 13.47 15.81 22.77
N SER A 177 13.94 16.77 23.56
CA SER A 177 13.12 17.33 24.63
C SER A 177 11.87 17.97 24.03
N PRO A 178 10.67 17.68 24.55
CA PRO A 178 9.45 18.36 24.11
C PRO A 178 9.64 19.87 24.21
N LEU A 179 9.17 20.60 23.19
CA LEU A 179 9.06 22.05 23.32
C LEU A 179 8.14 22.35 24.52
N PRO A 180 8.54 23.26 25.43
CA PRO A 180 7.63 23.70 26.48
C PRO A 180 6.38 24.28 25.81
N ALA A 181 5.21 23.98 26.38
CA ALA A 181 3.99 24.65 25.97
C ALA A 181 4.17 26.16 26.18
N GLU A 182 3.68 26.96 25.24
CA GLU A 182 3.59 28.40 25.46
C GLU A 182 2.68 28.67 26.66
N ASP A 183 3.03 29.68 27.46
CA ASP A 183 2.20 30.11 28.57
C ASP A 183 0.84 30.58 28.04
N GLU A 184 -0.25 29.93 28.46
CA GLU A 184 -1.60 30.31 28.06
C GLU A 184 -2.03 31.57 28.83
N ASP A 185 -2.55 32.57 28.13
CA ASP A 185 -3.05 33.79 28.76
C ASP A 185 -4.17 33.44 29.77
N PRO A 186 -4.06 33.85 31.05
CA PRO A 186 -5.08 33.58 32.07
C PRO A 186 -6.50 33.97 31.66
N GLU A 187 -6.68 35.00 30.82
CA GLU A 187 -7.99 35.41 30.31
C GLU A 187 -8.58 34.37 29.35
N VAL A 188 -7.76 33.68 28.55
CA VAL A 188 -8.19 32.59 27.67
C VAL A 188 -8.68 31.41 28.50
N THR A 189 -7.96 31.05 29.56
CA THR A 189 -8.36 29.97 30.47
C THR A 189 -9.69 30.28 31.16
N LYS A 190 -9.88 31.51 31.65
CA LYS A 190 -11.14 31.96 32.25
C LYS A 190 -12.30 31.91 31.24
N LEU A 191 -12.07 32.39 30.02
CA LEU A 191 -13.09 32.37 28.97
C LEU A 191 -13.47 30.95 28.58
N ARG A 192 -12.50 30.04 28.43
CA ARG A 192 -12.74 28.61 28.15
C ARG A 192 -13.62 27.99 29.24
N ALA A 193 -13.26 28.19 30.52
CA ALA A 193 -14.04 27.67 31.63
C ALA A 193 -15.47 28.23 31.67
N ALA A 194 -15.66 29.51 31.34
CA ALA A 194 -16.98 30.13 31.25
C ALA A 194 -17.83 29.56 30.09
N LEU A 195 -17.20 29.29 28.94
CA LEU A 195 -17.86 28.64 27.80
C LEU A 195 -18.24 27.20 28.12
N ASP A 196 -17.32 26.42 28.70
CA ASP A 196 -17.56 25.03 29.10
C ASP A 196 -18.71 24.94 30.12
N HIS A 197 -18.73 25.82 31.12
CA HIS A 197 -19.82 25.89 32.09
C HIS A 197 -21.17 26.24 31.45
N ARG A 198 -21.18 27.12 30.45
CA ARG A 198 -22.41 27.55 29.76
C ARG A 198 -22.95 26.47 28.81
N ILE A 199 -22.07 25.74 28.13
CA ILE A 199 -22.43 24.66 27.21
C ILE A 199 -22.89 23.43 28.02
N GLY A 200 -22.17 23.12 29.09
CA GLY A 200 -22.42 21.94 29.92
C GLY A 200 -21.95 20.64 29.27
N GLU A 201 -22.26 19.52 29.92
CA GLU A 201 -21.99 18.19 29.37
C GLU A 201 -23.00 17.88 28.26
N VAL A 202 -22.51 17.61 27.05
CA VAL A 202 -23.35 17.24 25.90
C VAL A 202 -22.85 15.93 25.32
N GLN A 203 -23.76 14.99 25.09
CA GLN A 203 -23.43 13.71 24.49
C GLN A 203 -23.42 13.82 22.96
N LEU A 204 -22.42 13.20 22.30
CA LEU A 204 -22.32 13.23 20.83
C LEU A 204 -23.61 12.79 20.11
N PRO A 205 -24.34 11.73 20.55
CA PRO A 205 -25.62 11.36 19.93
C PRO A 205 -26.69 12.46 19.99
N GLU A 206 -26.70 13.29 21.04
CA GLU A 206 -27.63 14.41 21.16
C GLU A 206 -27.31 15.50 20.13
N VAL A 207 -26.02 15.77 19.91
CA VAL A 207 -25.58 16.70 18.87
C VAL A 207 -26.00 16.20 17.49
N ILE A 208 -25.79 14.91 17.19
CA ILE A 208 -26.18 14.29 15.91
C ILE A 208 -27.69 14.47 15.69
N LEU A 209 -28.49 14.16 16.71
CA LEU A 209 -29.95 14.30 16.65
C LEU A 209 -30.38 15.76 16.46
N ALA A 210 -29.79 16.69 17.21
CA ALA A 210 -30.10 18.12 17.14
C ALA A 210 -29.77 18.71 15.77
N VAL A 211 -28.61 18.34 15.19
CA VAL A 211 -28.23 18.75 13.84
C VAL A 211 -29.17 18.15 12.80
N ASP A 212 -29.53 16.87 12.92
CA ASP A 212 -30.46 16.25 11.98
C ASP A 212 -31.86 16.86 12.03
N ALA A 213 -32.32 17.28 13.21
CA ALA A 213 -33.59 17.97 13.36
C ALA A 213 -33.65 19.29 12.56
N GLN A 214 -32.51 19.98 12.44
CA GLN A 214 -32.38 21.25 11.70
C GLN A 214 -32.13 21.04 10.21
N VAL A 215 -31.29 20.07 9.85
CA VAL A 215 -30.73 19.93 8.50
C VAL A 215 -31.38 18.80 7.70
N ARG A 216 -31.98 17.82 8.38
CA ARG A 216 -32.54 16.60 7.78
C ARG A 216 -31.52 15.86 6.92
N PHE A 217 -30.27 15.79 7.36
CA PHE A 217 -29.22 15.09 6.63
C PHE A 217 -29.55 13.59 6.49
N SER A 218 -30.29 13.02 7.44
CA SER A 218 -30.76 11.63 7.37
C SER A 218 -31.71 11.40 6.19
N TRP A 219 -32.56 12.39 5.87
CA TRP A 219 -33.48 12.33 4.73
C TRP A 219 -32.70 12.39 3.42
N ILE A 220 -31.66 13.21 3.36
CA ILE A 220 -30.77 13.33 2.21
C ILE A 220 -30.04 12.01 1.97
N MET A 221 -29.48 11.39 3.02
CA MET A 221 -28.80 10.09 2.92
C MET A 221 -29.74 8.98 2.46
N LEU A 222 -30.97 8.92 2.98
CA LEU A 222 -31.97 7.94 2.56
C LEU A 222 -32.61 8.29 1.21
N GLY A 223 -32.53 9.55 0.78
CA GLY A 223 -33.25 10.10 -0.38
C GLY A 223 -34.75 10.24 -0.16
N ARG A 224 -35.20 10.13 1.09
CA ARG A 224 -36.60 10.20 1.54
C ARG A 224 -36.64 10.32 3.06
N GLU A 225 -37.82 10.63 3.59
CA GLU A 225 -38.08 10.55 5.02
C GLU A 225 -37.87 9.11 5.56
N PRO A 226 -37.22 8.95 6.74
CA PRO A 226 -37.15 7.68 7.46
C PRO A 226 -38.55 7.14 7.78
N ARG A 227 -38.77 5.85 7.58
CA ARG A 227 -40.06 5.17 7.80
C ARG A 227 -40.29 4.77 9.25
N SER A 228 -39.23 4.74 10.06
CA SER A 228 -39.29 4.37 11.46
C SER A 228 -38.13 4.98 12.24
N THR A 229 -38.27 4.99 13.56
CA THR A 229 -37.20 5.38 14.49
C THR A 229 -35.97 4.49 14.31
N ASP A 230 -36.15 3.19 14.07
CA ASP A 230 -35.04 2.26 13.83
C ASP A 230 -34.26 2.62 12.57
N GLU A 231 -34.94 3.02 11.50
CA GLU A 231 -34.29 3.44 10.26
C GLU A 231 -33.49 4.74 10.46
N LEU A 232 -34.01 5.66 11.27
CA LEU A 232 -33.30 6.87 11.66
C LEU A 232 -32.05 6.56 12.50
N LEU A 233 -32.20 5.72 13.53
CA LEU A 233 -31.07 5.26 14.36
C LEU A 233 -30.03 4.52 13.52
N MET A 234 -30.44 3.76 12.51
CA MET A 234 -29.54 3.11 11.57
C MET A 234 -28.66 4.13 10.84
N VAL A 235 -29.22 5.25 10.35
CA VAL A 235 -28.43 6.30 9.71
C VAL A 235 -27.38 6.86 10.67
N TYR A 236 -27.76 7.18 11.91
CA TYR A 236 -26.84 7.70 12.91
C TYR A 236 -25.75 6.68 13.27
N ALA A 237 -26.12 5.41 13.45
CA ALA A 237 -25.17 4.32 13.71
C ALA A 237 -24.19 4.13 12.54
N GLY A 238 -24.67 4.24 11.30
CA GLY A 238 -23.85 4.16 10.10
C GLY A 238 -22.83 5.29 10.02
N ILE A 239 -23.24 6.53 10.31
CA ILE A 239 -22.34 7.69 10.35
C ILE A 239 -21.33 7.55 11.50
N MET A 240 -21.79 7.18 12.70
CA MET A 240 -20.89 6.96 13.84
C MET A 240 -19.85 5.88 13.55
N ALA A 241 -20.24 4.76 12.94
CA ALA A 241 -19.33 3.69 12.57
C ALA A 241 -18.30 4.09 11.49
N HIS A 242 -18.63 5.06 10.62
CA HIS A 242 -17.67 5.60 9.63
C HIS A 242 -16.82 6.74 10.16
N GLY A 243 -17.39 7.59 11.01
CA GLY A 243 -16.72 8.74 11.61
C GLY A 243 -15.87 8.39 12.83
N THR A 244 -16.04 7.20 13.38
CA THR A 244 -15.24 6.67 14.50
C THR A 244 -14.67 5.31 14.13
N SER A 245 -13.74 4.78 14.95
CA SER A 245 -13.18 3.45 14.72
C SER A 245 -14.07 2.31 15.24
N LEU A 246 -15.39 2.52 15.36
CA LEU A 246 -16.33 1.55 15.90
C LEU A 246 -16.81 0.57 14.83
N THR A 247 -16.80 -0.71 15.17
CA THR A 247 -17.40 -1.78 14.37
C THR A 247 -18.92 -1.81 14.53
N ALA A 248 -19.62 -2.41 13.56
CA ALA A 248 -21.06 -2.61 13.66
C ALA A 248 -21.51 -3.40 14.90
N VAL A 249 -20.65 -4.25 15.47
CA VAL A 249 -20.94 -4.98 16.71
C VAL A 249 -20.83 -4.06 17.92
N GLU A 250 -19.82 -3.19 17.95
CA GLU A 250 -19.66 -2.20 19.02
C GLU A 250 -20.78 -1.16 18.98
N CYS A 251 -21.16 -0.67 17.81
CA CYS A 251 -22.33 0.22 17.68
C CYS A 251 -23.63 -0.47 18.11
N ALA A 252 -23.82 -1.76 17.83
CA ALA A 252 -25.00 -2.50 18.29
C ALA A 252 -25.06 -2.66 19.81
N ARG A 253 -23.90 -2.73 20.49
CA ARG A 253 -23.85 -2.72 21.96
C ARG A 253 -24.23 -1.37 22.54
N MET A 254 -23.94 -0.28 21.83
CA MET A 254 -24.29 1.08 22.24
C MET A 254 -25.75 1.45 21.92
N ILE A 255 -26.35 0.81 20.92
CA ILE A 255 -27.73 1.06 20.47
C ILE A 255 -28.49 -0.28 20.50
N PRO A 256 -28.98 -0.72 21.66
CA PRO A 256 -29.56 -2.06 21.84
C PRO A 256 -30.77 -2.35 20.94
N GLN A 257 -31.43 -1.31 20.45
CA GLN A 257 -32.57 -1.43 19.52
C GLN A 257 -32.14 -1.93 18.13
N LEU A 258 -30.85 -1.83 17.77
CA LEU A 258 -30.35 -2.18 16.46
C LEU A 258 -29.47 -3.44 16.49
N SER A 259 -29.70 -4.33 15.53
CA SER A 259 -28.82 -5.46 15.29
C SER A 259 -27.53 -5.04 14.56
N ALA A 260 -26.42 -5.75 14.81
CA ALA A 260 -25.17 -5.52 14.06
C ALA A 260 -25.36 -5.72 12.54
N THR A 261 -26.30 -6.58 12.13
CA THR A 261 -26.72 -6.75 10.73
C THR A 261 -27.35 -5.49 10.15
N SER A 262 -28.27 -4.85 10.89
CA SER A 262 -28.92 -3.60 10.51
C SER A 262 -27.88 -2.48 10.39
N ILE A 263 -26.95 -2.37 11.34
CA ILE A 263 -25.90 -1.35 11.29
C ILE A 263 -24.97 -1.56 10.10
N ARG A 264 -24.58 -2.81 9.79
CA ARG A 264 -23.81 -3.10 8.56
C ARG A 264 -24.54 -2.69 7.29
N GLN A 265 -25.86 -2.85 7.24
CA GLN A 265 -26.67 -2.36 6.14
C GLN A 265 -26.64 -0.83 6.08
N ALA A 266 -26.77 -0.15 7.22
CA ALA A 266 -26.75 1.30 7.29
C ALA A 266 -25.39 1.89 6.88
N MET A 267 -24.28 1.25 7.27
CA MET A 267 -22.94 1.61 6.81
C MET A 267 -22.81 1.56 5.28
N ARG A 268 -23.63 0.75 4.57
CA ARG A 268 -23.63 0.74 3.10
C ARG A 268 -24.33 1.94 2.50
N TRP A 269 -25.28 2.58 3.19
CA TRP A 269 -25.94 3.79 2.69
C TRP A 269 -24.94 4.94 2.50
N ALA A 270 -23.96 5.05 3.40
CA ALA A 270 -22.86 6.02 3.29
C ALA A 270 -21.87 5.74 2.13
N ARG A 271 -22.01 4.62 1.38
CA ARG A 271 -21.21 4.38 0.17
C ARG A 271 -21.68 5.19 -1.03
N ASP A 272 -22.90 5.72 -1.00
CA ASP A 272 -23.34 6.68 -2.02
C ASP A 272 -22.67 8.02 -1.75
N GLU A 273 -21.48 8.21 -2.32
CA GLU A 273 -20.65 9.41 -2.16
C GLU A 273 -21.42 10.69 -2.51
N ARG A 274 -22.34 10.64 -3.48
CA ARG A 274 -23.13 11.81 -3.86
C ARG A 274 -24.04 12.23 -2.72
N ARG A 275 -24.82 11.30 -2.16
CA ARG A 275 -25.74 11.60 -1.07
C ARG A 275 -25.01 11.99 0.21
N LEU A 276 -23.90 11.30 0.50
CA LEU A 276 -23.05 11.65 1.63
C LEU A 276 -22.49 13.07 1.48
N SER A 277 -21.96 13.42 0.30
CA SER A 277 -21.46 14.77 0.02
C SER A 277 -22.56 15.83 0.16
N GLN A 278 -23.78 15.55 -0.30
CA GLN A 278 -24.92 16.46 -0.17
C GLN A 278 -25.33 16.64 1.31
N ALA A 279 -25.36 15.56 2.08
CA ALA A 279 -25.64 15.58 3.51
C ALA A 279 -24.58 16.40 4.26
N CYS A 280 -23.29 16.16 3.98
CA CYS A 280 -22.18 16.94 4.55
C CYS A 280 -22.27 18.42 4.19
N GLN A 281 -22.61 18.75 2.93
CA GLN A 281 -22.78 20.13 2.48
C GLN A 281 -23.91 20.83 3.24
N ALA A 282 -25.06 20.18 3.42
CA ALA A 282 -26.18 20.74 4.16
C ALA A 282 -25.82 21.03 5.63
N VAL A 283 -25.05 20.13 6.26
CA VAL A 283 -24.54 20.34 7.63
C VAL A 283 -23.54 21.49 7.67
N LEU A 284 -22.63 21.57 6.69
CA LEU A 284 -21.65 22.66 6.60
C LEU A 284 -22.34 24.03 6.43
N GLU A 285 -23.34 24.12 5.56
CA GLU A 285 -24.12 25.35 5.35
C GLU A 285 -24.86 25.75 6.64
N PHE A 286 -25.38 24.79 7.39
CA PHE A 286 -25.98 25.07 8.70
C PHE A 286 -24.94 25.59 9.70
N MET A 287 -23.76 24.96 9.78
CA MET A 287 -22.67 25.40 10.64
C MET A 287 -22.24 26.84 10.31
N GLN A 288 -22.14 27.17 9.02
CA GLN A 288 -21.75 28.50 8.54
C GLN A 288 -22.78 29.61 8.83
N ARG A 289 -24.04 29.27 9.15
CA ARG A 289 -25.05 30.25 9.54
C ARG A 289 -24.84 30.78 10.96
N HIS A 290 -24.05 30.08 11.79
CA HIS A 290 -23.78 30.56 13.15
C HIS A 290 -22.81 31.75 13.11
N PRO A 291 -23.11 32.88 13.81
CA PRO A 291 -22.26 34.07 13.81
C PRO A 291 -20.81 33.80 14.20
N ILE A 292 -20.58 32.81 15.08
CA ILE A 292 -19.24 32.40 15.52
C ILE A 292 -18.40 31.78 14.40
N ALA A 293 -19.02 31.19 13.37
CA ALA A 293 -18.29 30.62 12.24
C ALA A 293 -17.53 31.71 11.45
N ALA A 294 -18.00 32.95 11.47
CA ALA A 294 -17.33 34.08 10.82
C ALA A 294 -16.05 34.53 11.54
N THR A 295 -15.85 34.13 12.81
CA THR A 295 -14.69 34.54 13.63
C THR A 295 -13.61 33.47 13.71
N TRP A 296 -13.87 32.23 13.30
CA TRP A 296 -12.95 31.09 13.40
C TRP A 296 -11.80 31.07 12.37
N GLY A 297 -11.70 32.09 11.52
CA GLY A 297 -10.56 32.30 10.63
C GLY A 297 -10.92 32.30 9.14
N ARG A 298 -9.91 32.57 8.32
CA ARG A 298 -10.04 32.59 6.85
C ARG A 298 -9.96 31.16 6.31
N SER A 299 -10.78 30.83 5.31
CA SER A 299 -10.84 29.49 4.70
C SER A 299 -9.60 29.09 3.90
N ASP A 300 -8.57 29.94 3.86
CA ASP A 300 -7.29 29.71 3.20
C ASP A 300 -6.26 29.01 4.10
N LEU A 301 -6.53 28.87 5.40
CA LEU A 301 -5.67 28.17 6.37
C LEU A 301 -6.45 27.00 7.00
N ALA A 302 -6.14 25.78 6.58
CA ALA A 302 -6.65 24.57 7.21
C ALA A 302 -5.50 23.83 7.90
N SER A 303 -5.58 23.69 9.22
CA SER A 303 -4.77 22.71 9.94
C SER A 303 -5.58 21.43 10.04
N SER A 304 -5.16 20.39 9.34
CA SER A 304 -5.76 19.06 9.46
C SER A 304 -4.71 18.12 10.02
N ASP A 305 -5.07 17.49 11.14
CA ASP A 305 -4.30 16.38 11.67
C ASP A 305 -4.23 15.27 10.62
N MET A 306 -3.06 14.63 10.55
CA MET A 306 -2.77 13.55 9.61
C MET A 306 -3.69 12.37 9.89
N MET A 307 -4.41 11.86 8.87
CA MET A 307 -5.21 10.65 9.02
C MET A 307 -4.32 9.41 8.97
N SER A 308 -4.47 8.53 9.95
CA SER A 308 -3.71 7.28 10.01
C SER A 308 -4.48 6.13 9.34
N MET A 309 -3.91 5.58 8.28
CA MET A 309 -4.43 4.41 7.55
C MET A 309 -3.58 3.18 7.87
N GLU A 310 -4.18 2.17 8.48
CA GLU A 310 -3.50 0.92 8.79
C GLU A 310 -2.94 0.25 7.52
N THR A 311 -1.72 -0.26 7.60
CA THR A 311 -1.03 -0.89 6.49
C THR A 311 -0.18 -2.08 6.96
N THR A 312 0.40 -2.81 6.02
CA THR A 312 1.36 -3.86 6.37
C THR A 312 2.73 -3.26 6.66
N LYS A 313 3.47 -3.78 7.66
CA LYS A 313 4.89 -3.41 7.93
C LYS A 313 5.83 -3.47 6.72
N ARG A 314 5.42 -4.15 5.64
CA ARG A 314 6.19 -4.27 4.40
C ARG A 314 6.16 -3.01 3.54
N VAL A 315 5.21 -2.10 3.79
CA VAL A 315 5.15 -0.80 3.12
C VAL A 315 6.22 0.08 3.74
N TRP A 316 7.13 0.60 2.93
CA TRP A 316 8.30 1.34 3.41
C TRP A 316 7.94 2.62 4.20
N GLN A 317 6.77 3.21 3.94
CA GLN A 317 6.25 4.38 4.67
C GLN A 317 5.50 4.03 5.94
N ALA A 318 5.30 2.74 6.24
CA ALA A 318 4.59 2.32 7.44
C ALA A 318 5.37 2.75 8.68
N ARG A 319 4.71 3.49 9.57
CA ARG A 319 5.19 3.84 10.91
C ARG A 319 4.24 3.23 11.94
N LEU A 320 4.70 3.09 13.18
CA LEU A 320 3.81 2.71 14.26
C LEU A 320 2.94 3.92 14.60
N ASP A 321 1.62 3.79 14.47
CA ASP A 321 0.70 4.84 14.91
C ASP A 321 0.77 4.92 16.45
N PRO A 322 1.16 6.07 17.04
CA PRO A 322 1.31 6.18 18.49
C PRO A 322 -0.01 6.03 19.26
N ARG A 323 -1.17 6.30 18.61
CA ARG A 323 -2.50 6.15 19.23
C ARG A 323 -3.04 4.72 19.12
N ARG A 324 -2.77 4.05 18.00
CA ARG A 324 -3.33 2.71 17.71
C ARG A 324 -2.35 1.55 17.93
N ASN A 325 -1.07 1.85 18.04
CA ASN A 325 0.02 0.87 18.11
C ASN A 325 0.02 -0.14 16.93
N THR A 326 -0.53 0.25 15.79
CA THR A 326 -0.58 -0.56 14.55
C THR A 326 0.29 0.08 13.46
N PRO A 327 0.91 -0.72 12.57
CA PRO A 327 1.64 -0.18 11.43
C PRO A 327 0.67 0.56 10.51
N SER A 328 0.90 1.85 10.31
CA SER A 328 0.00 2.73 9.57
C SER A 328 0.81 3.74 8.76
N ILE A 329 0.20 4.28 7.70
CA ILE A 329 0.73 5.45 7.00
C ILE A 329 -0.12 6.67 7.37
N GLY A 330 0.53 7.81 7.50
CA GLY A 330 -0.16 9.09 7.59
C GLY A 330 -0.55 9.61 6.20
N ILE A 331 -1.78 10.08 6.05
CA ILE A 331 -2.32 10.64 4.81
C ILE A 331 -2.95 11.98 5.12
N TYR A 332 -2.68 12.96 4.26
CA TYR A 332 -3.41 14.22 4.21
C TYR A 332 -4.35 14.17 2.99
N SER A 333 -5.65 14.05 3.23
CA SER A 333 -6.66 13.96 2.16
C SER A 333 -6.83 15.27 1.38
N HIS A 334 -6.31 16.38 1.91
CA HIS A 334 -6.44 17.73 1.34
C HIS A 334 -5.22 18.19 0.51
N VAL A 335 -4.12 17.43 0.52
CA VAL A 335 -2.94 17.73 -0.30
C VAL A 335 -3.02 16.88 -1.57
N LYS A 336 -3.45 17.49 -2.68
CA LYS A 336 -3.39 16.90 -4.02
C LYS A 336 -2.07 17.23 -4.71
#